data_AF-A0A2V8HNS0-F1
#
_entry.id   AF-A0A2V8HNS0-F1
#
_cell.length_a   1.000
_cell.length_b   1.000
_cell.length_c   1.000
_cell.angle_alpha   90.00
_cell.angle_beta   90.00
_cell.angle_gamma   90.00
#
_symmetry.space_group_name_H-M   'P 1'
#
loop_
_entity.id
_entity.type
_entity.pdbx_description
1 polymer ?
#
loop_
_entity_poly.entity_id
_entity_poly.type
_entity_poly.pdbx_seq_one_letter_code
_entity_poly.pdbx_strand_id
1 'polypeptide(L)'
;FEQGHWTNIDPSTRGITRIDVSFTCNDQVLCGVDANGNVTCSTPGAPYHLHLWGKCSPSDCDWGTVDGNDRWVGSTKWVFSYYDQGFAKRYVYIKPSTAHPGDLFLWMYTHFSDPSRPDYVFTGWYHR
;
A
#
# COMPACT_ATOMS: atom_id res chain seq x y z
N PHE A 1 10.55 5.26 4.93
CA PHE A 1 9.52 4.25 5.23
C PHE A 1 10.26 3.00 5.67
N GLU A 2 9.71 2.19 6.57
CA GLU A 2 10.35 0.98 7.08
C GLU A 2 9.58 -0.27 6.65
N GLN A 3 10.26 -1.41 6.57
CA GLN A 3 9.62 -2.72 6.42
C GLN A 3 9.11 -3.23 7.77
N GLY A 4 8.03 -4.02 7.73
CA GLY A 4 7.48 -4.64 8.92
C GLY A 4 6.06 -5.15 8.75
N HIS A 5 5.49 -5.53 9.88
CA HIS A 5 4.14 -6.03 10.04
C HIS A 5 3.41 -5.09 10.99
N TRP A 6 2.15 -4.79 10.68
CA TRP A 6 1.34 -3.85 11.46
C TRP A 6 -0.06 -4.40 11.63
N THR A 7 -0.57 -4.34 12.87
CA THR A 7 -1.92 -4.77 13.23
C THR A 7 -2.77 -3.57 13.60
N ASN A 8 -4.03 -3.56 13.17
CA ASN A 8 -4.96 -2.48 13.48
C ASN A 8 -5.14 -2.39 15.00
N ILE A 9 -5.03 -1.18 15.55
CA ILE A 9 -5.17 -0.96 17.00
C ILE A 9 -6.61 -1.17 17.49
N ASP A 10 -7.59 -1.06 16.60
CA ASP A 10 -8.99 -1.34 16.90
C ASP A 10 -9.31 -2.82 16.62
N PRO A 11 -9.48 -3.66 17.66
CA PRO A 11 -9.80 -5.08 17.48
C PRO A 11 -11.19 -5.31 16.87
N SER A 12 -12.06 -4.30 16.91
CA SER A 12 -13.41 -4.33 16.34
C SER A 12 -13.48 -3.74 14.93
N THR A 13 -12.33 -3.40 14.32
CA THR A 13 -12.27 -2.83 12.98
C THR A 13 -13.02 -3.69 11.96
N ARG A 14 -13.80 -3.01 11.11
CA ARG A 14 -14.48 -3.62 9.95
C ARG A 14 -13.73 -3.44 8.64
N GLY A 15 -12.55 -2.79 8.70
CA GLY A 15 -11.74 -2.44 7.54
C GLY A 15 -10.51 -3.34 7.43
N ILE A 16 -9.34 -2.72 7.22
CA ILE A 16 -8.07 -3.44 7.16
C ILE A 16 -7.64 -3.84 8.58
N THR A 17 -7.29 -5.10 8.76
CA THR A 17 -6.88 -5.67 10.05
C THR A 17 -5.36 -5.75 10.17
N ARG A 18 -4.67 -6.01 9.06
CA ARG A 18 -3.21 -6.13 9.02
C ARG A 18 -2.61 -5.52 7.76
N ILE A 19 -1.39 -5.03 7.89
CA ILE A 19 -0.58 -4.44 6.82
C ILE A 19 0.82 -5.01 6.94
N ASP A 20 1.29 -5.66 5.89
CA ASP A 20 2.70 -5.99 5.74
C ASP A 20 3.29 -5.07 4.68
N VAL A 21 4.43 -4.46 5.01
CA VAL A 21 5.19 -3.62 4.09
C VAL A 21 6.57 -4.22 3.95
N SER A 22 6.95 -4.58 2.71
CA SER A 22 8.33 -4.86 2.36
C SER A 22 8.85 -3.83 1.36
N PHE A 23 10.16 -3.73 1.21
CA PHE A 23 10.77 -2.84 0.25
C PHE A 23 11.79 -3.59 -0.62
N THR A 24 11.95 -3.11 -1.85
CA THR A 24 13.09 -3.48 -2.69
C THR A 24 14.00 -2.26 -2.80
N CYS A 25 15.26 -2.42 -2.41
CA CYS A 25 16.27 -1.39 -2.68
C CYS A 25 16.46 -1.31 -4.19
N ASN A 26 15.97 -0.19 -4.73
CA ASN A 26 16.02 0.15 -6.15
C ASN A 26 17.09 1.24 -6.40
N ASP A 27 18.15 1.22 -5.60
CA ASP A 27 19.20 2.26 -5.54
C ASP A 27 20.21 2.17 -6.69
N GLN A 28 20.16 1.11 -7.50
CA GLN A 28 21.04 0.90 -8.64
C GLN A 28 20.26 0.97 -9.96
N VAL A 29 20.54 2.02 -10.74
CA VAL A 29 20.20 2.05 -12.17
C VAL A 29 21.31 1.31 -12.91
N LEU A 30 21.02 0.10 -13.38
CA LEU A 30 21.96 -0.72 -14.13
C LEU A 30 21.92 -0.28 -15.59
N CYS A 31 22.93 0.45 -16.03
CA CYS A 31 23.10 0.81 -17.44
C CYS A 31 24.08 -0.14 -18.12
N GLY A 32 23.75 -0.55 -19.34
CA GLY A 32 24.60 -1.35 -20.23
C GLY A 32 24.45 -0.90 -21.67
N VAL A 33 25.26 -1.48 -22.55
CA VAL A 33 25.13 -1.34 -24.00
C VAL A 33 24.58 -2.63 -24.59
N ASP A 34 23.55 -2.53 -25.43
CA ASP A 34 22.99 -3.67 -26.15
C ASP A 34 23.92 -4.11 -27.31
N ALA A 35 23.55 -5.19 -27.99
CA ALA A 35 24.32 -5.73 -29.12
C ALA A 35 24.45 -4.77 -30.32
N ASN A 36 23.65 -3.70 -30.35
CA ASN A 36 23.65 -2.68 -31.40
C ASN A 36 24.39 -1.40 -30.98
N GLY A 37 24.97 -1.38 -29.78
CA GLY A 37 25.66 -0.22 -29.22
C GLY A 37 24.74 0.84 -28.60
N ASN A 38 23.45 0.55 -28.41
CA ASN A 38 22.54 1.46 -27.72
C ASN A 38 22.72 1.33 -26.20
N VAL A 39 22.70 2.46 -25.50
CA VAL A 39 22.68 2.47 -24.03
C VAL A 39 21.28 2.14 -23.54
N THR A 40 21.14 1.10 -22.72
CA THR A 40 19.90 0.72 -22.04
C THR A 40 20.12 0.74 -20.54
N CYS A 41 19.22 1.39 -19.79
CA CYS A 41 19.27 1.42 -18.33
C CYS A 41 18.03 0.75 -17.73
N SER A 42 18.20 0.01 -16.63
CA SER A 42 17.06 -0.51 -15.87
C SER A 42 16.26 0.65 -15.28
N THR A 43 14.93 0.60 -15.43
CA THR A 43 14.05 1.47 -14.65
C THR A 43 13.82 0.78 -13.32
N PRO A 44 14.19 1.40 -12.19
CA PRO A 44 13.93 0.77 -10.89
C PRO A 44 12.41 0.62 -10.70
N GLY A 45 11.99 -0.53 -10.18
CA GLY A 45 10.57 -0.84 -9.97
C GLY A 45 9.95 0.00 -8.85
N ALA A 46 8.71 -0.36 -8.46
CA ALA A 46 8.10 0.21 -7.27
C ALA A 46 8.94 -0.17 -6.03
N PRO A 47 9.32 0.79 -5.16
CA PRO A 47 10.20 0.52 -4.04
C PRO A 47 9.50 -0.15 -2.86
N TYR A 48 8.17 -0.11 -2.80
CA TYR A 48 7.38 -0.69 -1.71
C TYR A 48 6.45 -1.78 -2.22
N HIS A 49 6.20 -2.79 -1.39
CA HIS A 49 5.26 -3.87 -1.64
C HIS A 49 4.34 -3.98 -0.42
N LEU A 50 3.06 -3.73 -0.62
CA LEU A 50 2.06 -3.74 0.44
C LEU A 50 1.22 -4.99 0.31
N HIS A 51 1.13 -5.78 1.37
CA HIS A 51 0.20 -6.91 1.50
C HIS A 51 -0.82 -6.58 2.58
N LEU A 52 -2.11 -6.64 2.24
CA LEU A 52 -3.19 -6.26 3.15
C LEU A 52 -4.12 -7.43 3.49
N TRP A 53 -4.69 -7.37 4.70
CA TRP A 53 -5.80 -8.22 5.11
C TRP A 53 -7.01 -7.38 5.49
N GLY A 54 -8.16 -7.68 4.90
CA GLY A 54 -9.44 -7.05 5.23
C GLY A 54 -10.26 -7.92 6.17
N LYS A 55 -11.06 -7.29 7.03
CA LYS A 55 -11.96 -8.00 7.96
C LYS A 55 -12.97 -8.84 7.18
N CYS A 56 -12.95 -10.15 7.44
CA CYS A 56 -13.89 -11.14 6.91
C CYS A 56 -14.23 -12.19 7.98
N SER A 57 -15.20 -13.06 7.70
CA SER A 57 -15.61 -14.15 8.58
C SER A 57 -15.58 -15.48 7.82
N PRO A 58 -15.06 -16.58 8.41
CA PRO A 58 -14.56 -16.70 9.81
C PRO A 58 -13.14 -16.18 10.03
N SER A 59 -12.40 -15.91 8.95
CA SER A 59 -11.03 -15.40 8.98
C SER A 59 -10.90 -14.17 8.10
N ASP A 60 -9.87 -13.35 8.33
CA ASP A 60 -9.58 -12.19 7.50
C ASP A 60 -9.32 -12.59 6.05
N CYS A 61 -9.82 -11.77 5.12
CA CYS A 61 -9.60 -11.95 3.70
C CYS A 61 -8.22 -11.42 3.34
N ASP A 62 -7.41 -12.28 2.75
CA ASP A 62 -6.16 -11.89 2.11
C ASP A 62 -6.45 -11.08 0.84
N TRP A 63 -5.90 -9.87 0.74
CA TRP A 63 -6.03 -9.01 -0.44
C TRP A 63 -4.85 -9.13 -1.41
N GLY A 64 -3.82 -9.89 -1.03
CA GLY A 64 -2.58 -10.05 -1.76
C GLY A 64 -1.63 -8.87 -1.62
N THR A 65 -0.52 -8.99 -2.34
CA THR A 65 0.53 -7.97 -2.43
C THR A 65 0.37 -7.13 -3.69
N VAL A 66 0.52 -5.82 -3.56
CA VAL A 66 0.64 -4.90 -4.70
C VAL A 66 1.80 -3.94 -4.50
N ASP A 67 2.30 -3.42 -5.61
CA ASP A 67 3.32 -2.39 -5.65
C ASP A 67 2.82 -1.08 -5.03
N GLY A 68 3.74 -0.35 -4.40
CA GLY A 68 3.52 0.94 -3.79
C GLY A 68 4.57 1.95 -4.22
N ASN A 69 4.12 3.19 -4.47
CA ASN A 69 4.98 4.30 -4.87
C ASN A 69 4.80 5.51 -3.96
N ASP A 70 5.85 6.32 -3.83
CA ASP A 70 5.74 7.60 -3.15
C ASP A 70 4.72 8.49 -3.88
N ARG A 71 3.77 9.05 -3.13
CA ARG A 71 2.76 9.99 -3.63
C ARG A 71 2.61 11.16 -2.68
N TRP A 72 2.72 12.37 -3.23
CA TRP A 72 2.52 13.60 -2.48
C TRP A 72 1.06 14.00 -2.49
N VAL A 73 0.51 14.27 -1.30
CA VAL A 73 -0.82 14.84 -1.10
C VAL A 73 -0.63 16.09 -0.26
N GLY A 74 -0.75 17.26 -0.90
CA GLY A 74 -0.27 18.51 -0.32
C GLY A 74 1.22 18.44 -0.01
N SER A 75 1.62 18.80 1.21
CA SER A 75 2.99 18.72 1.71
C SER A 75 3.35 17.38 2.38
N THR A 76 2.44 16.39 2.37
CA THR A 76 2.66 15.11 3.03
C THR A 76 3.00 14.03 2.00
N LYS A 77 4.08 13.29 2.26
CA LYS A 77 4.45 12.10 1.50
C LYS A 77 3.72 10.87 2.02
N TRP A 78 3.12 10.12 1.11
CA TRP A 78 2.44 8.85 1.36
C TRP A 78 3.06 7.75 0.50
N VAL A 79 2.89 6.50 0.90
CA VAL A 79 3.01 5.38 -0.03
C VAL A 79 1.61 5.07 -0.55
N PHE A 80 1.46 5.11 -1.86
CA PHE A 80 0.21 4.85 -2.56
C PHE A 80 0.25 3.51 -3.27
N SER A 81 -0.78 2.71 -3.03
CA SER A 81 -1.02 1.41 -3.66
C SER A 81 -2.46 1.30 -4.14
N TYR A 82 -2.67 0.52 -5.20
CA TYR A 82 -3.97 0.34 -5.82
C TYR A 82 -4.35 -1.14 -5.88
N TYR A 83 -5.56 -1.44 -5.39
CA TYR A 83 -6.13 -2.78 -5.42
C TYR A 83 -7.37 -2.78 -6.31
N ASP A 84 -7.36 -3.62 -7.34
CA ASP A 84 -8.54 -3.91 -8.16
C ASP A 84 -9.04 -5.32 -7.85
N GLN A 85 -10.16 -5.42 -7.13
CA GLN A 85 -10.77 -6.69 -6.77
C GLN A 85 -11.96 -7.02 -7.68
N GLY A 86 -12.10 -6.35 -8.83
CA GLY A 86 -13.18 -6.52 -9.80
C GLY A 86 -14.51 -5.89 -9.36
N PHE A 87 -14.97 -6.19 -8.13
CA PHE A 87 -16.19 -5.58 -7.56
C PHE A 87 -15.95 -4.22 -6.89
N ALA A 88 -14.69 -3.92 -6.58
CA ALA A 88 -14.30 -2.68 -5.94
C ALA A 88 -12.85 -2.31 -6.23
N LYS A 89 -12.63 -1.02 -6.48
CA LYS A 89 -11.34 -0.38 -6.70
C LYS A 89 -10.96 0.36 -5.42
N ARG A 90 -9.75 0.12 -4.91
CA ARG A 90 -9.30 0.69 -3.64
C ARG A 90 -7.98 1.41 -3.79
N TYR A 91 -8.00 2.64 -3.29
CA TYR A 91 -6.89 3.57 -3.33
C TYR A 91 -6.36 3.66 -1.91
N VAL A 92 -5.24 3.00 -1.65
CA VAL A 92 -4.66 2.86 -0.31
C VAL A 92 -3.47 3.80 -0.18
N TYR A 93 -3.45 4.56 0.89
CA TYR A 93 -2.37 5.47 1.24
C TYR A 93 -1.93 5.15 2.65
N ILE A 94 -0.64 4.87 2.83
CA ILE A 94 -0.05 4.68 4.15
C ILE A 94 1.06 5.71 4.41
N LYS A 95 1.22 6.10 5.66
CA LYS A 95 2.33 6.94 6.11
C LYS A 95 2.77 6.53 7.52
N PRO A 96 4.05 6.73 7.87
CA PRO A 96 4.49 6.61 9.26
C PRO A 96 3.78 7.65 10.13
N SER A 97 3.45 7.26 11.35
CA SER A 97 2.98 8.18 12.37
C SER A 97 4.11 9.12 12.79
N THR A 98 3.82 10.43 12.84
CA THR A 98 4.73 11.42 13.43
C THR A 98 4.57 11.55 14.94
N ALA A 99 3.46 11.05 15.49
CA ALA A 99 3.13 11.14 16.91
C ALA A 99 3.62 9.91 17.70
N HIS A 100 3.59 8.73 17.07
CA HIS A 100 4.00 7.46 17.68
C HIS A 100 5.00 6.77 16.75
N PRO A 101 6.32 6.96 16.97
CA PRO A 101 7.34 6.35 16.14
C PRO A 101 7.14 4.83 16.01
N GLY A 102 7.15 4.33 14.78
CA GLY A 102 6.92 2.92 14.48
C GLY A 102 5.49 2.57 14.09
N ASP A 103 4.49 3.38 14.44
CA ASP A 103 3.09 3.13 14.04
C ASP A 103 2.81 3.60 12.61
N LEU A 104 1.81 3.00 11.97
CA LEU A 104 1.33 3.40 10.65
C LEU A 104 -0.07 4.01 10.71
N PHE A 105 -0.30 4.99 9.85
CA PHE A 105 -1.62 5.47 9.50
C PHE A 105 -1.98 5.02 8.09
N LEU A 106 -3.19 4.47 7.92
CA LEU A 106 -3.77 4.14 6.63
C LEU A 106 -4.98 5.02 6.36
N TRP A 107 -5.05 5.58 5.14
CA TRP A 107 -6.22 6.20 4.56
C TRP A 107 -6.56 5.46 3.27
N MET A 108 -7.81 5.03 3.13
CA MET A 108 -8.26 4.26 1.97
C MET A 108 -9.58 4.80 1.45
N TYR A 109 -9.66 5.01 0.15
CA TYR A 109 -10.92 5.25 -0.56
C TYR A 109 -11.33 3.99 -1.32
N THR A 110 -12.58 3.59 -1.16
CA THR A 110 -13.18 2.44 -1.86
C THR A 110 -14.24 2.95 -2.84
N HIS A 111 -14.08 2.57 -4.10
CA HIS A 111 -15.06 2.78 -5.16
C HIS A 111 -15.66 1.43 -5.58
N PHE A 112 -16.98 1.26 -5.43
CA PHE A 112 -17.65 0.02 -5.83
C PHE A 112 -18.06 0.06 -7.31
N SER A 113 -17.87 -1.06 -8.01
CA SER A 113 -18.33 -1.21 -9.39
C SER A 113 -19.87 -1.24 -9.49
N ASP A 114 -20.55 -1.66 -8.41
CA ASP A 114 -22.00 -1.65 -8.28
C ASP A 114 -22.48 -0.26 -7.78
N PRO A 115 -23.25 0.49 -8.58
CA PRO A 115 -23.69 1.84 -8.22
C PRO A 115 -24.69 1.88 -7.06
N SER A 116 -25.30 0.74 -6.70
CA SER A 116 -26.18 0.66 -5.54
C SER A 116 -25.41 0.65 -4.21
N ARG A 117 -24.10 0.39 -4.25
CA ARG A 117 -23.23 0.38 -3.08
C ARG A 117 -22.53 1.72 -2.96
N PRO A 118 -22.73 2.47 -1.85
CA PRO A 118 -22.07 3.74 -1.68
C PRO A 118 -20.56 3.56 -1.46
N ASP A 119 -19.80 4.36 -2.18
CA ASP A 119 -18.37 4.54 -1.95
C ASP A 119 -18.11 5.05 -0.53
N TYR A 120 -16.96 4.71 0.03
CA TYR A 120 -16.60 5.17 1.37
C TYR A 120 -15.10 5.35 1.55
N VAL A 121 -14.77 6.12 2.58
CA VAL A 121 -13.43 6.31 3.08
C VAL A 121 -13.27 5.53 4.38
N PHE A 122 -12.12 4.90 4.56
CA PHE A 122 -11.71 4.25 5.78
C PHE A 122 -10.35 4.80 6.22
N THR A 123 -10.19 4.97 7.53
CA THR A 123 -8.91 5.29 8.15
C THR A 123 -8.63 4.33 9.29
N GLY A 124 -7.35 4.03 9.52
CA GLY A 124 -6.95 3.22 10.66
C GLY A 124 -5.55 3.58 11.13
N TRP A 125 -5.33 3.35 12.42
CA TRP A 125 -4.01 3.35 13.04
C TRP A 125 -3.58 1.92 13.28
N TYR A 126 -2.29 1.65 13.11
CA TYR A 126 -1.74 0.32 13.23
C TYR A 126 -0.48 0.34 14.07
N HIS A 127 -0.42 -0.57 15.04
CA HIS A 127 0.75 -0.80 15.85
C HIS A 127 1.61 -1.90 15.23
N ARG A 128 2.92 -1.78 15.39
CA ARG A 128 3.89 -2.74 14.88
C ARG A 128 3.94 -4.03 15.71
#